data_AF-K7SLJ1-F1
#
_entry.id   AF-K7SLJ1-F1
#
_cell.length_a   1.000
_cell.length_b   1.000
_cell.length_c   1.000
_cell.angle_alpha   90.00
_cell.angle_beta   90.00
_cell.angle_gamma   90.00
#
_symmetry.space_group_name_H-M   'P 1'
#
loop_
_entity.id
_entity.type
_entity.pdbx_description
1 polymer ?
#
loop_
_entity_poly.entity_id
_entity_poly.type
_entity_poly.pdbx_seq_one_letter_code
_entity_poly.pdbx_strand_id
1 'polypeptide(L)'
;MGTLSAKCLLFTLALSSGLWRPGAAELPDYQPQQVHIAIGETNDEMVISWVTMDYTPSSIVEFGTDALKTRVESFPKNFTNLGFELRVMFMHKVTITNLLPDTRYFYHCGSEYGWSDLFTFKTWKSGTDWPVKIAMYGDLGSENAQSLPRLQTEVQNGMYDAIIHVGDFAYDMQNDNGRVGDE
;
A
#
# COMPACT_ATOMS: atom_id res chain seq x y z
N MET A 1 -14.51 -28.41 -0.70
CA MET A 1 -15.45 -27.74 -1.62
C MET A 1 -15.96 -26.49 -0.93
N GLY A 2 -15.59 -25.31 -1.43
CA GLY A 2 -16.17 -24.02 -1.06
C GLY A 2 -15.58 -23.32 0.17
N THR A 3 -14.40 -22.72 0.05
CA THR A 3 -14.02 -21.57 0.89
C THR A 3 -14.16 -20.31 0.04
N LEU A 4 -14.97 -19.38 0.55
CA LEU A 4 -15.40 -18.17 -0.13
C LEU A 4 -14.21 -17.30 -0.55
N SER A 5 -14.27 -16.91 -1.82
CA SER A 5 -13.52 -15.83 -2.44
C SER A 5 -13.70 -14.53 -1.66
N ALA A 6 -12.62 -13.75 -1.63
CA ALA A 6 -12.51 -12.45 -0.97
C ALA A 6 -13.74 -11.58 -1.24
N LYS A 7 -14.28 -11.01 -0.16
CA LYS A 7 -15.40 -10.09 -0.24
C LYS A 7 -14.99 -8.91 -1.12
N CYS A 8 -15.69 -8.83 -2.24
CA CYS A 8 -15.99 -7.65 -3.02
C CYS A 8 -15.92 -6.38 -2.17
N LEU A 9 -15.17 -5.38 -2.67
CA LEU A 9 -15.21 -3.98 -2.23
C LEU A 9 -16.68 -3.53 -2.20
N LEU A 10 -17.33 -3.69 -1.06
CA LEU A 10 -18.47 -2.86 -0.70
C LEU A 10 -17.86 -1.56 -0.24
N PHE A 11 -17.90 -0.55 -1.11
CA PHE A 11 -17.94 0.83 -0.68
C PHE A 11 -19.14 0.98 0.26
N THR A 12 -18.94 0.69 1.55
CA THR A 12 -19.70 1.39 2.58
C THR A 12 -19.17 2.81 2.54
N LEU A 13 -19.77 3.63 1.67
CA LEU A 13 -19.91 5.05 1.96
C LEU A 13 -20.64 5.10 3.30
N ALA A 14 -19.88 5.19 4.39
CA ALA A 14 -20.38 5.88 5.55
C ALA A 14 -20.53 7.33 5.10
N LEU A 15 -21.71 7.65 4.53
CA LEU A 15 -22.23 9.00 4.56
C LEU A 15 -22.32 9.34 6.05
N SER A 16 -21.25 9.89 6.61
CA SER A 16 -21.36 10.77 7.74
C SER A 16 -22.13 11.98 7.24
N SER A 17 -23.46 11.86 7.20
CA SER A 17 -24.35 12.99 7.10
C SER A 17 -23.87 13.96 8.18
N GLY A 18 -23.28 15.07 7.74
CA GLY A 18 -22.66 16.08 8.60
C GLY A 18 -23.69 16.67 9.53
N LEU A 19 -23.88 16.03 10.68
CA LEU A 19 -24.35 16.67 11.89
C LEU A 19 -23.11 17.30 12.50
N TRP A 20 -22.84 18.55 12.11
CA TRP A 20 -21.86 19.41 12.77
C TRP A 20 -22.19 19.44 14.27
N ARG A 21 -21.38 18.71 15.07
CA ARG A 21 -21.41 18.77 16.53
C ARG A 21 -20.21 19.62 16.96
N PRO A 22 -20.41 20.88 17.36
CA PRO A 22 -19.31 21.67 17.88
C PRO A 22 -18.80 21.01 19.17
N GLY A 23 -17.54 20.58 19.16
CA GLY A 23 -16.85 20.05 20.35
C GLY A 23 -16.52 18.55 20.38
N ALA A 24 -16.74 17.79 19.30
CA ALA A 24 -16.15 16.45 19.19
C ALA A 24 -14.69 16.58 18.71
N ALA A 25 -13.74 16.09 19.50
CA ALA A 25 -12.37 15.91 19.01
C ALA A 25 -12.41 14.91 17.85
N GLU A 26 -11.76 15.23 16.73
CA GLU A 26 -11.56 14.23 15.67
C GLU A 26 -10.78 13.06 16.26
N LEU A 27 -11.25 11.84 15.97
CA LEU A 27 -10.55 10.64 16.42
C LEU A 27 -9.21 10.58 15.65
N PRO A 28 -8.10 10.23 16.31
CA PRO A 28 -6.83 10.07 15.63
C PRO A 28 -6.93 9.05 14.49
N ASP A 29 -6.33 9.36 13.35
CA ASP A 29 -6.29 8.52 12.17
C ASP A 29 -4.93 7.82 12.06
N TYR A 30 -4.87 6.65 12.70
CA TYR A 30 -3.73 5.74 12.67
C TYR A 30 -3.86 4.67 11.58
N GLN A 31 -4.90 4.73 10.74
CA GLN A 31 -5.16 3.69 9.75
C GLN A 31 -4.11 3.77 8.64
N PRO A 32 -3.37 2.68 8.34
CA PRO A 32 -2.48 2.66 7.19
C PRO A 32 -3.23 2.91 5.88
N GLN A 33 -2.75 3.89 5.13
CA GLN A 33 -3.27 4.29 3.81
C GLN A 33 -2.16 4.21 2.76
N GLN A 34 -2.55 4.16 1.47
CA GLN A 34 -1.63 4.18 0.34
C GLN A 34 -0.51 3.13 0.44
N VAL A 35 -0.88 1.90 0.83
CA VAL A 35 0.08 0.81 1.02
C VAL A 35 0.70 0.42 -0.33
N HIS A 36 2.02 0.46 -0.40
CA HIS A 36 2.80 0.14 -1.59
C HIS A 36 3.92 -0.85 -1.25
N ILE A 37 4.20 -1.77 -2.16
CA ILE A 37 5.30 -2.73 -2.07
C ILE A 37 6.25 -2.57 -3.25
N ALA A 38 7.55 -2.58 -2.99
CA ALA A 38 8.60 -2.48 -3.98
C ALA A 38 9.68 -3.54 -3.75
N ILE A 39 10.43 -3.86 -4.80
CA ILE A 39 11.60 -4.74 -4.73
C ILE A 39 12.70 -4.03 -3.94
N GLY A 40 13.40 -4.76 -3.07
CA GLY A 40 14.53 -4.24 -2.30
C GLY A 40 15.83 -4.12 -3.12
N GLU A 41 16.95 -3.97 -2.41
CA GLU A 41 18.26 -3.88 -3.06
C GLU A 41 18.73 -5.24 -3.59
N THR A 42 18.26 -6.32 -2.97
CA THR A 42 18.50 -7.70 -3.37
C THR A 42 17.21 -8.45 -3.68
N ASN A 43 17.32 -9.61 -4.34
CA ASN A 43 16.17 -10.41 -4.78
C ASN A 43 15.38 -11.06 -3.63
N ASP A 44 15.97 -11.14 -2.44
CA ASP A 44 15.38 -11.68 -1.21
C ASP A 44 14.84 -10.58 -0.28
N GLU A 45 14.73 -9.35 -0.79
CA GLU A 45 14.21 -8.19 -0.08
C GLU A 45 12.96 -7.62 -0.74
N MET A 46 12.04 -7.15 0.11
CA MET A 46 10.90 -6.33 -0.29
C MET A 46 10.79 -5.14 0.65
N VAL A 47 10.35 -4.01 0.11
CA VAL A 47 10.15 -2.76 0.83
C VAL A 47 8.66 -2.47 0.85
N ILE A 48 8.09 -2.35 2.04
CA ILE A 48 6.69 -1.99 2.26
C ILE A 48 6.63 -0.58 2.81
N SER A 49 5.79 0.25 2.20
CA SER A 49 5.59 1.64 2.59
C SER A 49 4.11 1.98 2.67
N TRP A 50 3.76 2.88 3.58
CA TRP A 50 2.40 3.38 3.77
C TRP A 50 2.44 4.74 4.46
N VAL A 51 1.28 5.39 4.57
CA VAL A 51 1.10 6.68 5.23
C VAL A 51 0.08 6.57 6.36
N THR A 52 0.27 7.31 7.45
CA THR A 52 -0.76 7.63 8.45
C THR A 52 -0.90 9.15 8.60
N MET A 53 -2.08 9.62 8.98
CA MET A 53 -2.34 11.06 9.19
C MET A 53 -1.91 11.50 10.59
N ASP A 54 -1.99 10.61 11.58
CA ASP A 54 -1.48 10.84 12.93
C ASP A 54 -0.19 10.06 13.20
N TYR A 55 0.62 10.59 14.13
CA TYR A 55 1.90 10.00 14.52
C TYR A 55 1.69 8.66 15.21
N THR A 56 2.40 7.64 14.74
CA THR A 56 2.57 6.38 15.46
C THR A 56 4.05 6.18 15.79
N PRO A 57 4.38 5.68 17.00
CA PRO A 57 5.76 5.56 17.45
C PRO A 57 6.55 4.44 16.76
N SER A 58 5.88 3.56 16.02
CA SER A 58 6.48 2.41 15.35
C SER A 58 5.86 2.18 13.98
N SER A 59 6.68 1.69 13.05
CA SER A 59 6.27 1.16 11.75
C SER A 59 6.49 -0.35 11.77
N ILE A 60 5.44 -1.14 11.74
CA ILE A 60 5.54 -2.59 11.89
C ILE A 60 5.03 -3.27 10.62
N VAL A 61 5.77 -4.28 10.16
CA VAL A 61 5.28 -5.27 9.21
C VAL A 61 5.33 -6.64 9.87
N GLU A 62 4.22 -7.36 9.82
CA GLU A 62 4.19 -8.78 10.16
C GLU A 62 3.91 -9.60 8.90
N PHE A 63 4.69 -10.66 8.69
CA PHE A 63 4.63 -11.45 7.47
C PHE A 63 4.95 -12.94 7.68
N GLY A 64 4.56 -13.76 6.70
CA GLY A 64 4.90 -15.19 6.64
C GLY A 64 4.18 -15.94 5.51
N THR A 65 4.46 -17.23 5.36
CA THR A 65 3.88 -18.08 4.30
C THR A 65 2.52 -18.66 4.67
N ASP A 66 2.34 -19.05 5.93
CA ASP A 66 1.10 -19.65 6.45
C ASP A 66 0.49 -18.85 7.61
N ALA A 67 1.34 -18.19 8.39
CA ALA A 67 0.97 -17.33 9.51
C ALA A 67 1.97 -16.18 9.64
N LEU A 68 1.52 -15.04 10.15
CA LEU A 68 2.31 -13.84 10.34
C LEU A 68 3.21 -13.98 11.58
N LYS A 69 4.26 -14.81 11.47
CA LYS A 69 5.14 -15.15 12.60
C LYS A 69 6.37 -14.25 12.67
N THR A 70 6.72 -13.57 11.59
CA THR A 70 7.88 -12.69 11.52
C THR A 70 7.42 -11.25 11.64
N ARG A 71 8.05 -10.48 12.53
CA ARG A 71 7.77 -9.05 12.78
C ARG A 71 9.04 -8.25 12.52
N VAL A 72 8.93 -7.18 11.74
CA VAL A 72 10.02 -6.22 11.50
C VAL A 72 9.50 -4.84 11.86
N GLU A 73 10.33 -4.08 12.55
CA GLU A 73 9.99 -2.76 13.08
C GLU A 73 10.95 -1.69 12.54
N SER A 74 10.40 -0.53 12.20
CA SER A 74 11.13 0.69 11.87
C SER A 74 10.40 1.91 12.46
N PHE A 75 10.79 3.12 12.06
CA PHE A 75 10.21 4.37 12.56
C PHE A 75 9.74 5.25 11.40
N PRO A 76 8.62 5.99 11.55
CA PRO A 76 8.15 6.87 10.50
C PRO A 76 9.03 8.10 10.33
N LYS A 77 8.92 8.72 9.16
CA LYS A 77 9.43 10.06 8.89
C LYS A 77 8.25 10.99 8.64
N ASN A 78 8.31 12.19 9.19
CA ASN A 78 7.31 13.20 8.89
C ASN A 78 7.50 13.76 7.48
N PHE A 79 6.39 14.10 6.86
CA PHE A 79 6.32 14.87 5.63
C PHE A 79 5.30 15.97 5.82
N THR A 80 5.73 17.22 5.66
CA THR A 80 4.84 18.36 5.64
C THR A 80 4.66 18.78 4.20
N ASN A 81 3.41 18.80 3.73
CA ASN A 81 3.13 19.30 2.39
C ASN A 81 3.39 20.81 2.30
N LEU A 82 3.46 21.33 1.08
CA LEU A 82 3.66 22.76 0.82
C LEU A 82 2.34 23.52 0.60
N GLY A 83 1.20 22.91 0.97
CA GLY A 83 -0.11 23.54 0.87
C GLY A 83 -0.30 24.62 1.94
N PHE A 84 -1.33 25.45 1.78
CA PHE A 84 -1.69 26.46 2.78
C PHE A 84 -1.99 25.86 4.15
N GLU A 85 -2.52 24.64 4.18
CA GLU A 85 -2.82 23.90 5.41
C GLU A 85 -1.59 23.25 6.06
N LEU A 86 -0.44 23.17 5.36
CA LEU A 86 0.78 22.51 5.84
C LEU A 86 0.49 21.13 6.47
N ARG A 87 -0.30 20.30 5.78
CA ARG A 87 -0.69 18.96 6.26
C ARG A 87 0.56 18.17 6.59
N VAL A 88 0.59 17.61 7.79
CA VAL A 88 1.64 16.70 8.22
C VAL A 88 1.13 15.29 8.03
N MET A 89 1.95 14.46 7.39
CA MET A 89 1.71 13.04 7.17
C MET A 89 2.93 12.27 7.66
N PHE A 90 2.74 11.02 8.05
CA PHE A 90 3.80 10.16 8.54
C PHE A 90 4.05 9.04 7.55
N MET A 91 5.23 9.08 6.92
CA MET A 91 5.66 8.10 5.95
C MET A 91 6.36 6.94 6.67
N HIS A 92 5.84 5.75 6.46
CA HIS A 92 6.39 4.51 6.99
C HIS A 92 7.11 3.76 5.88
N LYS A 93 8.28 3.18 6.22
CA LYS A 93 9.06 2.35 5.30
C LYS A 93 9.72 1.22 6.09
N VAL A 94 9.44 -0.01 5.71
CA VAL A 94 10.00 -1.22 6.32
C VAL A 94 10.56 -2.12 5.22
N THR A 95 11.82 -2.52 5.36
CA THR A 95 12.44 -3.52 4.48
C THR A 95 12.36 -4.88 5.18
N ILE A 96 11.71 -5.84 4.53
CA ILE A 96 11.71 -7.25 4.94
C ILE A 96 12.76 -7.99 4.11
N THR A 97 13.53 -8.86 4.76
CA THR A 97 14.74 -9.50 4.19
C THR A 97 14.70 -11.01 4.38
N ASN A 98 15.69 -11.73 3.83
CA ASN A 98 15.83 -13.19 3.93
C ASN A 98 14.60 -13.95 3.40
N LEU A 99 13.95 -13.42 2.37
CA LEU A 99 12.79 -14.06 1.77
C LEU A 99 13.22 -15.24 0.89
N LEU A 100 12.47 -16.34 0.99
CA LEU A 100 12.69 -17.50 0.13
C LEU A 100 12.30 -17.17 -1.31
N PRO A 101 13.05 -17.64 -2.32
CA PRO A 101 12.69 -17.44 -3.73
C PRO A 101 11.41 -18.20 -4.10
N ASP A 102 10.73 -17.74 -5.15
CA ASP A 102 9.49 -18.30 -5.71
C ASP A 102 8.38 -18.59 -4.68
N THR A 103 8.36 -17.83 -3.59
CA THR A 103 7.52 -18.10 -2.42
C THR A 103 6.45 -17.02 -2.27
N ARG A 104 5.22 -17.46 -1.98
CA ARG A 104 4.12 -16.56 -1.65
C ARG A 104 4.17 -16.20 -0.17
N TYR A 105 4.10 -14.91 0.11
CA TYR A 105 4.01 -14.37 1.46
C TYR A 105 2.69 -13.63 1.64
N PHE A 106 2.20 -13.64 2.88
CA PHE A 106 1.15 -12.78 3.38
C PHE A 106 1.77 -11.74 4.31
N TYR A 107 1.23 -10.54 4.30
CA TYR A 107 1.67 -9.48 5.21
C TYR A 107 0.56 -8.48 5.52
N HIS A 108 0.69 -7.79 6.63
CA HIS A 108 -0.01 -6.54 6.92
C HIS A 108 0.98 -5.55 7.54
N CYS A 109 0.67 -4.27 7.48
CA CYS A 109 1.51 -3.20 8.00
C CYS A 109 0.72 -2.28 8.91
N GLY A 110 1.42 -1.57 9.79
CA GLY A 110 0.79 -0.60 10.68
C GLY A 110 1.56 -0.39 11.97
N SER A 111 0.82 -0.32 13.07
CA SER A 111 1.35 -0.17 14.42
C SER A 111 0.41 -0.80 15.45
N GLU A 112 0.79 -0.78 16.73
CA GLU A 112 -0.10 -1.17 17.83
C GLU A 112 -1.42 -0.38 17.88
N TYR A 113 -1.52 0.74 17.15
CA TYR A 113 -2.69 1.62 17.09
C TYR A 113 -3.63 1.34 15.92
N GLY A 114 -3.18 0.63 14.88
CA GLY A 114 -3.94 0.42 13.65
C GLY A 114 -3.19 -0.45 12.65
N TRP A 115 -3.92 -1.34 11.98
CA TRP A 115 -3.38 -2.31 11.03
C TRP A 115 -4.07 -2.19 9.67
N SER A 116 -3.34 -2.45 8.61
CA SER A 116 -3.88 -2.57 7.26
C SER A 116 -4.70 -3.85 7.09
N ASP A 117 -5.38 -3.97 5.94
CA ASP A 117 -5.83 -5.26 5.45
C ASP A 117 -4.66 -6.24 5.24
N LEU A 118 -5.00 -7.53 5.08
CA LEU A 118 -4.05 -8.57 4.74
C LEU A 118 -3.76 -8.57 3.23
N PHE A 119 -2.49 -8.39 2.88
CA PHE A 119 -1.99 -8.41 1.51
C PHE A 119 -1.17 -9.67 1.22
N THR A 120 -0.92 -9.93 -0.06
CA THR A 120 -0.05 -11.02 -0.50
C THR A 120 0.87 -10.56 -1.63
N PHE A 121 2.08 -11.10 -1.66
CA PHE A 121 3.01 -10.95 -2.77
C PHE A 121 3.74 -12.28 -3.01
N LYS A 122 4.47 -12.35 -4.14
CA LYS A 122 5.32 -13.49 -4.48
C LYS A 122 6.73 -13.01 -4.78
N THR A 123 7.72 -13.68 -4.22
CA THR A 123 9.13 -13.37 -4.46
C THR A 123 9.61 -13.90 -5.81
N TRP A 124 10.72 -13.32 -6.27
CA TRP A 124 11.41 -13.71 -7.49
C TRP A 124 11.85 -15.18 -7.46
N LYS A 125 11.81 -15.84 -8.62
CA LYS A 125 12.45 -17.16 -8.77
C LYS A 125 13.97 -17.01 -8.66
N SER A 126 14.61 -18.05 -8.15
CA SER A 126 16.07 -18.11 -8.11
C SER A 126 16.67 -18.30 -9.51
N GLY A 127 17.80 -17.64 -9.76
CA GLY A 127 18.54 -17.77 -11.02
C GLY A 127 17.99 -16.87 -12.13
N THR A 128 18.58 -17.02 -13.31
CA THR A 128 18.31 -16.17 -14.49
C THR A 128 17.63 -16.92 -15.65
N ASP A 129 17.46 -18.24 -15.53
CA ASP A 129 16.92 -19.10 -16.59
C ASP A 129 15.41 -19.30 -16.44
N TRP A 130 14.66 -18.20 -16.46
CA TRP A 130 13.21 -18.23 -16.46
C TRP A 130 12.63 -16.94 -17.09
N PRO A 131 11.45 -17.03 -17.74
CA PRO A 131 10.85 -15.86 -18.38
C PRO A 131 10.22 -14.92 -17.34
N VAL A 132 10.67 -13.67 -17.32
CA VAL A 132 10.07 -12.61 -16.49
C VAL A 132 8.96 -11.92 -17.25
N LYS A 133 7.77 -11.80 -16.66
CA LYS A 133 6.61 -11.10 -17.23
C LYS A 133 6.42 -9.77 -16.51
N ILE A 134 6.64 -8.67 -17.23
CA ILE A 134 6.51 -7.32 -16.67
C ILE A 134 5.37 -6.60 -17.37
N ALA A 135 4.46 -6.01 -16.59
CA ALA A 135 3.53 -5.00 -17.11
C ALA A 135 4.17 -3.62 -16.98
N MET A 136 4.11 -2.82 -18.05
CA MET A 136 4.56 -1.44 -18.02
C MET A 136 3.43 -0.54 -18.48
N TYR A 137 3.20 0.54 -17.75
CA TYR A 137 2.24 1.58 -18.12
C TYR A 137 2.72 2.93 -17.59
N GLY A 138 2.17 4.02 -18.12
CA GLY A 138 2.38 5.38 -17.65
C GLY A 138 1.05 6.13 -17.76
N ASP A 139 1.02 7.36 -17.24
CA ASP A 139 -0.13 8.27 -17.41
C ASP A 139 -1.45 7.65 -16.95
N LEU A 140 -1.43 6.93 -15.83
CA LEU A 140 -2.63 6.19 -15.38
C LEU A 140 -3.76 7.16 -15.01
N GLY A 141 -3.42 8.31 -14.42
CA GLY A 141 -4.37 9.29 -13.88
C GLY A 141 -5.28 8.69 -12.79
N SER A 142 -5.82 9.52 -11.90
CA SER A 142 -6.88 9.06 -10.98
C SER A 142 -8.25 9.01 -11.70
N GLU A 143 -8.48 9.95 -12.62
CA GLU A 143 -9.70 10.07 -13.42
C GLU A 143 -9.68 9.16 -14.67
N ASN A 144 -10.71 8.32 -14.83
CA ASN A 144 -10.89 7.44 -16.01
C ASN A 144 -9.75 6.44 -16.28
N ALA A 145 -9.19 5.81 -15.25
CA ALA A 145 -8.21 4.72 -15.40
C ALA A 145 -8.82 3.44 -16.02
N GLN A 146 -9.16 3.48 -17.31
CA GLN A 146 -9.80 2.37 -18.07
C GLN A 146 -8.96 1.09 -18.03
N SER A 147 -7.65 1.23 -17.91
CA SER A 147 -6.69 0.12 -17.87
C SER A 147 -6.54 -0.50 -16.48
N LEU A 148 -6.89 0.21 -15.40
CA LEU A 148 -6.62 -0.22 -14.03
C LEU A 148 -7.42 -1.48 -13.62
N PRO A 149 -8.74 -1.60 -13.87
CA PRO A 149 -9.48 -2.82 -13.53
C PRO A 149 -8.95 -4.06 -14.24
N ARG A 150 -8.49 -3.89 -15.49
CA ARG A 150 -7.87 -4.96 -16.27
C ARG A 150 -6.52 -5.36 -15.68
N LEU A 151 -5.65 -4.39 -15.40
CA LEU A 151 -4.35 -4.62 -14.78
C LEU A 151 -4.50 -5.33 -13.43
N GLN A 152 -5.43 -4.89 -12.58
CA GLN A 152 -5.73 -5.55 -11.31
C GLN A 152 -6.12 -7.01 -11.51
N THR A 153 -7.02 -7.28 -12.46
CA THR A 153 -7.47 -8.65 -12.77
C THR A 153 -6.31 -9.52 -13.27
N GLU A 154 -5.48 -9.00 -14.17
CA GLU A 154 -4.33 -9.73 -14.71
C GLU A 154 -3.28 -10.01 -13.63
N VAL A 155 -3.01 -9.06 -12.73
CA VAL A 155 -2.10 -9.23 -11.58
C VAL A 155 -2.64 -10.27 -10.60
N GLN A 156 -3.93 -10.22 -10.25
CA GLN A 156 -4.56 -11.19 -9.37
C GLN A 156 -4.53 -12.61 -9.95
N ASN A 157 -4.62 -12.74 -11.28
CA ASN A 157 -4.48 -14.01 -11.99
C ASN A 157 -3.02 -14.47 -12.16
N GLY A 158 -2.03 -13.73 -11.64
CA GLY A 158 -0.62 -14.08 -11.73
C GLY A 158 -0.03 -13.93 -13.14
N MET A 159 -0.60 -13.04 -13.95
CA MET A 159 -0.12 -12.79 -15.31
C MET A 159 1.23 -12.08 -15.33
N TYR A 160 1.52 -11.26 -14.32
CA TYR A 160 2.75 -10.47 -14.23
C TYR A 160 3.53 -10.79 -12.94
N ASP A 161 4.86 -10.75 -13.04
CA ASP A 161 5.80 -10.90 -11.93
C ASP A 161 6.17 -9.53 -11.33
N ALA A 162 6.11 -8.47 -12.13
CA ALA A 162 6.28 -7.09 -11.68
C ALA A 162 5.50 -6.09 -12.53
N ILE A 163 5.31 -4.90 -11.96
CA ILE A 163 4.69 -3.75 -12.59
C ILE A 163 5.70 -2.60 -12.57
N ILE A 164 5.85 -1.91 -13.69
CA ILE A 164 6.64 -0.68 -13.79
C ILE A 164 5.71 0.45 -14.25
N HIS A 165 5.50 1.43 -13.37
CA HIS A 165 4.81 2.67 -13.70
C HIS A 165 5.85 3.70 -14.17
N VAL A 166 5.77 4.11 -15.44
CA VAL A 166 6.80 4.90 -16.12
C VAL A 166 6.43 6.38 -16.12
N GLY A 167 6.43 7.00 -14.94
CA GLY A 167 6.19 8.44 -14.80
C GLY A 167 4.71 8.83 -14.79
N ASP A 168 4.44 10.10 -14.49
CA ASP A 168 3.10 10.70 -14.39
C ASP A 168 2.13 9.93 -13.48
N PHE A 169 2.60 9.70 -12.24
CA PHE A 169 1.86 8.99 -11.19
C PHE A 169 0.60 9.73 -10.73
N ALA A 170 0.68 11.05 -10.65
CA ALA A 170 -0.39 11.89 -10.18
C ALA A 170 -0.35 13.23 -10.93
N TYR A 171 -1.54 13.75 -11.21
CA TYR A 171 -1.72 15.05 -11.83
C TYR A 171 -2.26 16.02 -10.78
N ASP A 172 -1.89 17.28 -10.90
CA ASP A 172 -2.46 18.35 -10.07
C ASP A 172 -2.29 18.16 -8.55
N MET A 173 -1.21 17.50 -8.11
CA MET A 173 -0.91 17.30 -6.68
C MET A 173 -0.78 18.61 -5.89
N GLN A 174 -0.49 19.73 -6.55
CA GLN A 174 -0.46 21.03 -5.89
C GLN A 174 -1.85 21.55 -5.48
N ASN A 175 -2.92 21.00 -6.07
CA ASN A 175 -4.30 21.41 -5.81
C ASN A 175 -4.82 20.76 -4.52
N ASP A 176 -5.84 21.39 -3.92
CA ASP A 176 -6.49 20.96 -2.67
C ASP A 176 -5.52 20.50 -1.55
N ASN A 177 -4.42 21.24 -1.35
CA ASN A 177 -3.40 20.91 -0.36
C ASN A 177 -2.91 19.45 -0.48
N GLY A 178 -2.69 18.95 -1.69
CA GLY A 178 -2.20 17.59 -1.91
C GLY A 178 -3.26 16.50 -1.94
N ARG A 179 -4.53 16.80 -1.62
CA ARG A 179 -5.59 15.79 -1.54
C ARG A 179 -5.96 15.18 -2.90
N VAL A 180 -5.74 15.89 -4.00
CA VAL A 180 -5.95 15.34 -5.34
C VAL A 180 -5.07 14.12 -5.61
N GLY A 181 -3.89 14.04 -5.00
CA GLY A 181 -3.02 12.85 -5.09
C GLY A 181 -3.39 11.72 -4.12
N ASP A 182 -4.35 11.94 -3.21
CA ASP A 182 -4.81 10.95 -2.25
C ASP A 182 -5.95 10.06 -2.83
N GLU A 183 -6.51 10.44 -3.98
CA GLU A 183 -7.58 9.73 -4.72
C GLU A 183 -7.03 8.63 -5.65
#